data_AF-A0A820IGN1-F1
#
_entry.id   AF-A0A820IGN1-F1
#
_cell.length_a   1.000
_cell.length_b   1.000
_cell.length_c   1.000
_cell.angle_alpha   90.00
_cell.angle_beta   90.00
_cell.angle_gamma   90.00
#
_symmetry.space_group_name_H-M   'P 1'
#
loop_
_entity.id
_entity.type
_entity.pdbx_description
1 polymer ?
#
loop_
_entity_poly.entity_id
_entity_poly.type
_entity_poly.pdbx_seq_one_letter_code
_entity_poly.pdbx_strand_id
1 'polypeptide(L)'
;VEITKLHRIIRDDDIKIRKLIKTIRSQQSQRESLQRDYIYLLQTSLSTEDVRLFGGTKHRERLKELLADCRKRDPSLPSFDNLEGSGLYIDSYGFKHEKNNENDRLQYICVKLTHFYDTKAHSTDDHVWRSLLKTYQTSSTVSVSPIIFVQKSGMFLFKKQIENIRKEKGSSYFHNLCHLLPNSDLNNKFEKQIALDLYRTMPTNIRFCSKDSDG
;
A
#
# COMPACT_ATOMS: atom_id res chain seq x y z
N VAL A 1 21.78 -55.67 -14.93
CA VAL A 1 21.56 -55.52 -13.46
C VAL A 1 22.09 -54.18 -12.96
N GLU A 2 23.28 -53.74 -13.36
CA GLU A 2 23.82 -52.42 -12.99
C GLU A 2 23.04 -51.22 -13.54
N ILE A 3 22.63 -51.27 -14.82
CA ILE A 3 21.87 -50.18 -15.47
C ILE A 3 20.54 -49.95 -14.76
N THR A 4 19.84 -51.00 -14.32
CA THR A 4 18.59 -50.88 -13.56
C THR A 4 18.82 -50.33 -12.14
N LYS A 5 19.98 -50.62 -11.53
CA LYS A 5 20.39 -50.07 -10.23
C LYS A 5 20.70 -48.57 -10.33
N LEU A 6 21.40 -48.15 -11.39
CA LEU A 6 21.68 -46.75 -11.70
C LEU A 6 20.40 -45.94 -11.97
N HIS A 7 19.47 -46.47 -12.76
CA HIS A 7 18.17 -45.82 -13.00
C HIS A 7 17.34 -45.64 -11.72
N ARG A 8 17.45 -46.58 -10.77
CA ARG A 8 16.79 -46.47 -9.46
C ARG A 8 17.41 -45.34 -8.62
N ILE A 9 18.74 -45.25 -8.58
CA ILE A 9 19.46 -44.19 -7.85
C ILE A 9 19.11 -42.81 -8.42
N ILE A 10 19.14 -42.63 -9.74
CA ILE A 10 18.79 -41.36 -10.40
C ILE A 10 17.35 -40.96 -10.06
N ARG A 11 16.40 -41.92 -10.10
CA ARG A 11 15.00 -41.67 -9.74
C ARG A 11 14.85 -41.26 -8.28
N ASP A 12 15.56 -41.93 -7.37
CA ASP A 12 15.52 -41.62 -5.94
C ASP A 12 16.12 -40.24 -5.65
N ASP A 13 17.20 -39.86 -6.34
CA ASP A 13 17.82 -38.54 -6.22
C ASP A 13 16.94 -37.44 -6.81
N ASP A 14 16.28 -37.68 -7.94
CA ASP A 14 15.29 -36.75 -8.50
C ASP A 14 14.12 -36.50 -7.54
N ILE A 15 13.67 -37.53 -6.81
CA ILE A 15 12.62 -37.41 -5.81
C ILE A 15 13.14 -36.59 -4.62
N LYS A 16 14.37 -36.82 -4.16
CA LYS A 16 15.00 -36.03 -3.10
C LYS A 16 15.16 -34.57 -3.50
N ILE A 17 15.66 -34.29 -4.71
CA ILE A 17 15.83 -32.93 -5.25
C ILE A 17 14.47 -32.22 -5.30
N ARG A 18 13.43 -32.88 -5.80
CA ARG A 18 12.07 -32.30 -5.81
C ARG A 18 11.55 -31.97 -4.42
N LYS A 19 11.80 -32.85 -3.43
CA LYS A 19 11.45 -32.59 -2.02
C LYS A 19 12.23 -31.39 -1.48
N LEU A 20 13.54 -31.31 -1.71
CA LEU A 20 14.38 -30.20 -1.27
C LEU A 20 13.93 -28.87 -1.89
N ILE A 21 13.66 -28.83 -3.20
CA ILE A 21 13.13 -27.64 -3.89
C ILE A 21 11.81 -27.19 -3.26
N LYS A 22 10.90 -28.14 -2.95
CA LYS A 22 9.62 -27.81 -2.30
C LYS A 22 9.85 -27.21 -0.91
N THR A 23 10.75 -27.77 -0.11
CA THR A 23 11.10 -27.26 1.21
C THR A 23 11.71 -25.86 1.13
N ILE A 24 12.66 -25.64 0.21
CA ILE A 24 13.28 -24.33 -0.01
C ILE A 24 12.23 -23.28 -0.36
N ARG A 25 11.29 -23.59 -1.28
CA ARG A 25 10.19 -22.68 -1.63
C ARG A 25 9.29 -22.35 -0.45
N SER A 26 8.96 -23.37 0.37
CA SER A 26 8.16 -23.17 1.58
C SER A 26 8.85 -22.27 2.59
N GLN A 27 10.15 -22.48 2.82
CA GLN A 27 10.96 -21.68 3.74
C GLN A 27 11.15 -20.24 3.23
N GLN A 28 11.33 -20.05 1.92
CA GLN A 28 11.40 -18.74 1.30
C GLN A 28 10.09 -17.96 1.51
N SER A 29 8.94 -18.59 1.27
CA SER A 29 7.63 -17.99 1.51
C SER A 29 7.42 -17.62 2.98
N GLN A 30 7.78 -18.51 3.90
CA GLN A 30 7.70 -18.22 5.34
C GLN A 30 8.63 -17.05 5.74
N ARG A 31 9.85 -17.00 5.21
CA ARG A 31 10.79 -15.91 5.45
C ARG A 31 10.22 -14.57 4.98
N GLU A 32 9.65 -14.52 3.78
CA GLU A 32 9.04 -13.30 3.25
C GLU A 32 7.82 -12.87 4.09
N SER A 33 7.01 -13.82 4.58
CA SER A 33 5.93 -13.52 5.51
C SER A 33 6.44 -12.89 6.80
N LEU A 34 7.43 -13.49 7.45
CA LEU A 34 8.02 -12.97 8.68
C LEU A 34 8.69 -11.61 8.48
N GLN A 35 9.27 -11.36 7.30
CA GLN A 35 9.83 -10.05 6.95
C GLN A 35 8.73 -8.99 6.85
N ARG A 36 7.58 -9.31 6.25
CA ARG A 36 6.41 -8.40 6.24
C ARG A 36 5.88 -8.13 7.63
N ASP A 37 5.69 -9.16 8.44
CA ASP A 37 5.17 -9.04 9.81
C ASP A 37 6.10 -8.18 10.67
N TYR A 38 7.41 -8.37 10.52
CA TYR A 38 8.43 -7.54 11.19
C TYR A 38 8.35 -6.07 10.77
N ILE A 39 8.25 -5.78 9.46
CA ILE A 39 8.13 -4.40 8.97
C ILE A 39 6.85 -3.75 9.49
N TYR A 40 5.73 -4.48 9.47
CA TYR A 40 4.45 -3.99 9.97
C TYR A 40 4.52 -3.65 11.47
N LEU A 41 5.06 -4.56 12.29
CA LEU A 41 5.25 -4.33 13.72
C LEU A 41 6.16 -3.14 14.00
N LEU A 42 7.23 -2.99 13.22
CA LEU A 42 8.15 -1.85 13.36
C LEU A 42 7.45 -0.54 12.98
N GLN A 43 6.67 -0.55 11.90
CA GLN A 43 5.92 0.62 11.43
C GLN A 43 4.88 1.09 12.45
N THR A 44 4.15 0.16 13.08
CA THR A 44 3.18 0.51 14.14
C THR A 44 3.88 1.04 15.39
N SER A 45 5.03 0.46 15.75
CA SER A 45 5.82 0.89 16.91
C SER A 45 6.45 2.27 16.73
N LEU A 46 6.85 2.61 15.51
CA LEU A 46 7.40 3.94 15.18
C LEU A 46 6.31 5.02 15.16
N SER A 47 5.08 4.68 14.78
CA SER A 47 3.95 5.62 14.72
C SER A 47 3.39 6.04 16.08
N THR A 48 3.55 5.23 17.12
CA THR A 48 2.91 5.51 18.43
C THR A 48 3.76 6.37 19.36
N GLU A 49 4.99 6.74 19.00
CA GLU A 49 6.03 7.36 19.88
C GLU A 49 6.34 6.57 21.17
N ASP A 50 5.57 5.53 21.48
CA ASP A 50 5.48 4.87 22.78
C ASP A 50 6.29 3.58 22.88
N VAL A 51 7.22 3.36 21.94
CA VAL A 51 8.08 2.19 22.02
C VAL A 51 9.51 2.67 22.01
N ARG A 52 10.06 2.79 23.22
CA ARG A 52 11.48 2.49 23.46
C ARG A 52 11.73 1.14 22.81
N LEU A 53 12.13 1.17 21.54
CA LEU A 53 12.40 0.02 20.69
C LEU A 53 13.20 -0.99 21.52
N PHE A 54 12.63 -2.16 21.80
CA PHE A 54 13.27 -3.27 22.52
C PHE A 54 14.49 -3.88 21.77
N GLY A 55 15.16 -3.08 20.93
CA GLY A 55 16.35 -3.45 20.17
C GLY A 55 17.22 -2.27 19.70
N GLY A 56 16.85 -1.00 19.95
CA GLY A 56 17.69 0.18 19.61
C GLY A 56 18.27 0.15 18.19
N THR A 57 19.61 0.25 18.08
CA THR A 57 20.36 0.23 16.81
C THR A 57 20.23 -1.08 16.04
N LYS A 58 19.86 -2.19 16.69
CA LYS A 58 19.70 -3.50 16.01
C LYS A 58 18.58 -3.47 14.98
N HIS A 59 17.50 -2.73 15.24
CA HIS A 59 16.41 -2.60 14.27
C HIS A 59 16.85 -1.82 13.04
N ARG A 60 17.67 -0.78 13.24
CA ARG A 60 18.28 0.01 12.17
C ARG A 60 19.19 -0.85 11.30
N GLU A 61 20.10 -1.60 11.91
CA GLU A 61 21.03 -2.50 11.19
C GLU A 61 20.27 -3.57 10.41
N ARG A 62 19.29 -4.22 11.05
CA ARG A 62 18.46 -5.23 10.40
C ARG A 62 17.65 -4.65 9.24
N LEU A 63 17.18 -3.40 9.36
CA LEU A 63 16.48 -2.71 8.28
C LEU A 63 17.43 -2.35 7.12
N LYS A 64 18.68 -1.95 7.42
CA LYS A 64 19.73 -1.72 6.42
C LYS A 64 20.02 -3.00 5.63
N GLU A 65 20.21 -4.13 6.32
CA GLU A 65 20.44 -5.43 5.69
C GLU A 65 19.25 -5.84 4.82
N LEU A 66 18.03 -5.72 5.35
CA LEU A 66 16.80 -6.06 4.63
C LEU A 66 16.62 -5.20 3.38
N LEU A 67 16.89 -3.89 3.50
CA LEU A 67 16.82 -2.96 2.37
C LEU A 67 17.87 -3.30 1.31
N ALA A 68 19.11 -3.61 1.70
CA ALA A 68 20.16 -4.02 0.78
C ALA A 68 19.78 -5.30 0.01
N ASP A 69 19.20 -6.28 0.71
CA ASP A 69 18.69 -7.51 0.08
C ASP A 69 17.52 -7.27 -0.87
N CYS A 70 16.59 -6.36 -0.52
CA CYS A 70 15.51 -5.97 -1.42
C CYS A 70 16.02 -5.20 -2.64
N ARG A 71 17.01 -4.32 -2.47
CA ARG A 71 17.64 -3.55 -3.58
C ARG A 71 18.32 -4.43 -4.63
N LYS A 72 18.86 -5.59 -4.24
CA LYS A 72 19.37 -6.60 -5.20
C LYS A 72 18.29 -7.08 -6.17
N ARG A 73 17.02 -7.04 -5.75
CA ARG A 73 15.84 -7.45 -6.53
C ARG A 73 15.16 -6.27 -7.21
N ASP A 74 15.16 -5.10 -6.58
CA ASP A 74 14.59 -3.86 -7.10
C ASP A 74 15.50 -2.66 -6.80
N PRO A 75 16.33 -2.25 -7.79
CA PRO A 75 17.25 -1.13 -7.62
C PRO A 75 16.58 0.24 -7.41
N SER A 76 15.26 0.36 -7.66
CA SER A 76 14.51 1.62 -7.52
C SER A 76 14.21 2.01 -6.07
N LEU A 77 14.36 1.06 -5.14
CA LEU A 77 14.22 1.32 -3.71
C LEU A 77 15.22 2.39 -3.25
N PRO A 78 14.94 3.14 -2.16
CA PRO A 78 15.86 4.12 -1.61
C PRO A 78 17.13 3.45 -1.03
N SER A 79 18.24 4.19 -0.95
CA SER A 79 19.43 3.78 -0.19
C SER A 79 19.37 4.42 1.19
N PHE A 80 19.89 3.74 2.21
CA PHE A 80 19.96 4.28 3.57
C PHE A 80 20.85 5.54 3.62
N ASP A 81 21.91 5.60 2.83
CA ASP A 81 22.85 6.74 2.80
C ASP A 81 22.27 7.97 2.08
N ASN A 82 21.41 7.75 1.08
CA ASN A 82 20.69 8.82 0.37
C ASN A 82 19.60 9.48 1.24
N LEU A 83 19.30 8.91 2.40
CA LEU A 83 18.36 9.49 3.37
C LEU A 83 19.04 10.46 4.34
N GLU A 84 20.38 10.46 4.41
CA GLU A 84 21.16 11.36 5.26
C GLU A 84 21.40 12.72 4.59
N GLY A 85 21.31 12.80 3.24
CA GLY A 85 21.37 14.05 2.49
C GLY A 85 19.99 14.51 1.99
N SER A 86 19.56 15.71 2.42
CA SER A 86 18.37 16.44 1.94
C SER A 86 16.97 15.87 2.32
N GLY A 87 16.53 16.25 3.52
CA GLY A 87 15.35 17.09 3.76
C GLY A 87 13.93 16.53 3.61
N LEU A 88 13.55 16.05 2.43
CA LEU A 88 12.13 15.80 2.09
C LEU A 88 11.94 14.49 1.31
N TYR A 89 10.82 13.81 1.52
CA TYR A 89 10.35 12.75 0.62
C TYR A 89 8.88 12.93 0.25
N ILE A 90 8.48 12.38 -0.90
CA ILE A 90 7.09 12.33 -1.33
C ILE A 90 6.60 10.88 -1.19
N ASP A 91 5.47 10.68 -0.52
CA ASP A 91 4.86 9.36 -0.38
C ASP A 91 4.08 8.93 -1.64
N SER A 92 3.50 7.72 -1.61
CA SER A 92 2.70 7.19 -2.72
C SER A 92 1.42 7.97 -3.01
N TYR A 93 0.98 8.83 -2.09
CA TYR A 93 -0.22 9.65 -2.19
C TYR A 93 0.10 11.11 -2.56
N GLY A 94 1.38 11.46 -2.71
CA GLY A 94 1.84 12.78 -3.11
C GLY A 94 2.13 13.73 -1.95
N PHE A 95 2.10 13.30 -0.69
CA PHE A 95 2.43 14.18 0.45
C PHE A 95 3.94 14.30 0.64
N LYS A 96 4.40 15.54 0.82
CA LYS A 96 5.77 15.89 1.23
C LYS A 96 5.90 15.69 2.73
N HIS A 97 6.92 14.94 3.13
CA HIS A 97 7.27 14.68 4.52
C HIS A 97 8.70 15.13 4.76
N GLU A 98 8.92 15.88 5.84
CA GLU A 98 10.26 16.30 6.25
C GLU A 98 10.96 15.14 6.99
N LYS A 99 12.24 14.90 6.68
CA LYS A 99 13.07 13.85 7.29
C LYS A 99 13.80 14.37 8.53
N ASN A 100 13.06 15.05 9.40
CA ASN A 100 13.63 15.79 10.52
C ASN A 100 14.14 14.85 11.61
N ASN A 101 13.46 13.72 11.85
CA ASN A 101 13.85 12.73 12.85
C ASN A 101 14.33 11.40 12.22
N GLU A 102 15.16 10.66 12.94
CA GLU A 102 15.59 9.30 12.56
C GLU A 102 14.39 8.36 12.44
N ASN A 103 13.38 8.52 13.31
CA ASN A 103 12.15 7.75 13.26
C ASN A 103 11.39 7.94 11.94
N ASP A 104 11.31 9.16 11.41
CA ASP A 104 10.64 9.45 10.14
C ASP A 104 11.35 8.78 8.96
N ARG A 105 12.69 8.70 9.01
CA ARG A 105 13.50 8.01 8.01
C ARG A 105 13.28 6.50 8.06
N LEU A 106 13.25 5.92 9.26
CA LEU A 106 12.94 4.51 9.44
C LEU A 106 11.52 4.19 8.98
N GLN A 107 10.56 5.04 9.32
CA GLN A 107 9.17 4.92 8.91
C GLN A 107 9.03 4.95 7.40
N TYR A 108 9.73 5.86 6.72
CA TYR A 108 9.77 5.92 5.26
C TYR A 108 10.30 4.62 4.64
N ILE A 109 11.40 4.08 5.17
CA ILE A 109 11.97 2.82 4.68
C ILE A 109 10.98 1.67 4.90
N CYS A 110 10.33 1.60 6.06
CA CYS A 110 9.28 0.63 6.34
C CYS A 110 8.16 0.73 5.30
N VAL A 111 7.63 1.93 5.02
CA VAL A 111 6.60 2.14 4.01
C VAL A 111 7.04 1.64 2.62
N LYS A 112 8.28 1.95 2.21
CA LYS A 112 8.80 1.50 0.90
C LYS A 112 8.98 -0.01 0.83
N LEU A 113 9.43 -0.65 1.91
CA LEU A 113 9.56 -2.09 1.99
C LEU A 113 8.19 -2.78 2.02
N THR A 114 7.23 -2.25 2.78
CA THR A 114 5.84 -2.72 2.78
C THR A 114 5.28 -2.71 1.35
N HIS A 115 5.40 -1.58 0.65
CA HIS A 115 4.95 -1.49 -0.74
C HIS A 115 5.64 -2.50 -1.67
N PHE A 116 6.96 -2.72 -1.52
CA PHE A 116 7.70 -3.71 -2.29
C PHE A 116 7.18 -5.13 -2.06
N TYR A 117 6.90 -5.50 -0.81
CA TYR A 117 6.38 -6.81 -0.46
C TYR A 117 4.90 -6.99 -0.85
N ASP A 118 4.08 -5.94 -0.73
CA ASP A 118 2.68 -5.92 -1.14
C ASP A 118 2.52 -6.09 -2.64
N THR A 119 3.31 -5.37 -3.43
CA THR A 119 3.32 -5.50 -4.90
C THR A 119 3.64 -6.94 -5.34
N LYS A 120 4.46 -7.66 -4.57
CA LYS A 120 4.74 -9.09 -4.81
C LYS A 120 3.64 -10.02 -4.29
N ALA A 121 3.03 -9.70 -3.15
CA ALA A 121 1.99 -10.49 -2.51
C ALA A 121 0.65 -10.43 -3.26
N HIS A 122 0.36 -9.31 -3.91
CA HIS A 122 -0.93 -9.06 -4.56
C HIS A 122 -1.20 -9.93 -5.80
N SER A 123 -0.24 -10.75 -6.24
CA SER A 123 -0.53 -11.78 -7.24
C SER A 123 -1.48 -12.86 -6.70
N THR A 124 -1.59 -13.04 -5.38
CA THR A 124 -2.46 -14.06 -4.75
C THR A 124 -3.72 -13.47 -4.09
N ASP A 125 -3.68 -12.24 -3.58
CA ASP A 125 -4.82 -11.63 -2.86
C ASP A 125 -5.93 -11.10 -3.78
N ASP A 126 -5.61 -10.78 -5.04
CA ASP A 126 -6.61 -10.30 -6.01
C ASP A 126 -7.75 -11.31 -6.22
N HIS A 127 -7.48 -12.62 -6.09
CA HIS A 127 -8.51 -13.66 -6.16
C HIS A 127 -9.44 -13.64 -4.92
N VAL A 128 -8.87 -13.49 -3.72
CA VAL A 128 -9.65 -13.38 -2.48
C VAL A 128 -10.56 -12.18 -2.53
N TRP A 129 -10.06 -11.04 -3.02
CA TRP A 129 -10.85 -9.82 -3.19
C TRP A 129 -11.95 -9.96 -4.23
N ARG A 130 -11.66 -10.53 -5.41
CA ARG A 130 -12.69 -10.79 -6.43
C ARG A 130 -13.78 -11.71 -5.91
N SER A 131 -13.41 -12.73 -5.13
CA SER A 131 -14.36 -13.64 -4.50
C SER A 131 -15.21 -12.92 -3.46
N LEU A 132 -14.60 -12.11 -2.60
CA LEU A 132 -15.31 -11.33 -1.59
C LEU A 132 -16.30 -10.37 -2.26
N LEU A 133 -15.86 -9.63 -3.28
CA LEU A 133 -16.69 -8.67 -4.03
C LEU A 133 -17.89 -9.34 -4.69
N LYS A 134 -17.71 -10.55 -5.25
CA LYS A 134 -18.78 -11.35 -5.84
C LYS A 134 -19.81 -11.75 -4.78
N THR A 135 -19.37 -12.13 -3.59
CA THR A 135 -20.26 -12.44 -2.46
C THR A 135 -21.04 -11.21 -1.98
N TYR A 136 -20.41 -10.03 -1.93
CA TYR A 136 -21.09 -8.76 -1.62
C TYR A 136 -22.12 -8.35 -2.68
N GLN A 137 -21.89 -8.68 -3.96
CA GLN A 137 -22.87 -8.41 -5.01
C GLN A 137 -24.15 -9.25 -4.86
N THR A 138 -24.02 -10.47 -4.31
CA THR A 138 -25.14 -11.40 -4.13
C THR A 138 -25.84 -11.30 -2.78
N SER A 139 -25.23 -10.70 -1.76
CA SER A 139 -25.78 -10.66 -0.40
C SER A 139 -26.01 -9.23 0.09
N SER A 140 -27.26 -8.92 0.42
CA SER A 140 -27.72 -7.59 0.86
C SER A 140 -27.24 -7.16 2.26
N THR A 141 -26.60 -8.07 3.00
CA THR A 141 -26.28 -7.89 4.42
C THR A 141 -24.96 -8.57 4.76
N VAL A 142 -23.83 -7.89 4.62
CA VAL A 142 -22.57 -8.35 5.21
C VAL A 142 -21.93 -7.19 5.95
N SER A 143 -21.77 -7.37 7.25
CA SER A 143 -21.04 -6.45 8.14
C SER A 143 -19.55 -6.60 7.85
N VAL A 144 -18.92 -5.53 7.38
CA VAL A 144 -17.49 -5.51 7.05
C VAL A 144 -16.75 -4.79 8.17
N SER A 145 -15.62 -5.33 8.61
CA SER A 145 -14.76 -4.60 9.54
C SER A 145 -14.15 -3.36 8.85
N PRO A 146 -14.03 -2.20 9.54
CA PRO A 146 -13.65 -0.92 8.92
C PRO A 146 -12.25 -0.87 8.31
N ILE A 147 -11.31 -1.68 8.79
CA ILE A 147 -9.88 -1.57 8.44
C ILE A 147 -9.58 -2.23 7.08
N ILE A 148 -10.35 -3.25 6.71
CA ILE A 148 -10.25 -3.99 5.44
C ILE A 148 -10.92 -3.21 4.29
N PHE A 149 -11.68 -2.17 4.62
CA PHE A 149 -12.63 -1.47 3.75
C PHE A 149 -12.00 -0.44 2.79
N VAL A 150 -10.83 0.09 3.11
CA VAL A 150 -10.46 1.46 2.71
C VAL A 150 -9.91 1.59 1.28
N GLN A 151 -9.21 0.59 0.72
CA GLN A 151 -8.49 0.81 -0.55
C GLN A 151 -9.19 0.36 -1.84
N LYS A 152 -9.94 -0.76 -1.85
CA LYS A 152 -10.59 -1.28 -3.08
C LYS A 152 -12.12 -1.47 -2.95
N SER A 153 -12.64 -1.80 -1.76
CA SER A 153 -14.09 -1.97 -1.52
C SER A 153 -14.86 -0.65 -1.38
N GLY A 154 -14.25 0.39 -0.80
CA GLY A 154 -14.87 1.72 -0.74
C GLY A 154 -15.22 2.25 -2.13
N MET A 155 -14.30 2.13 -3.09
CA MET A 155 -14.54 2.52 -4.48
C MET A 155 -15.72 1.77 -5.12
N PHE A 156 -15.94 0.49 -4.78
CA PHE A 156 -17.08 -0.27 -5.29
C PHE A 156 -18.42 0.28 -4.75
N LEU A 157 -18.50 0.58 -3.46
CA LEU A 157 -19.72 1.14 -2.87
C LEU A 157 -19.99 2.55 -3.38
N PHE A 158 -18.95 3.38 -3.54
CA PHE A 158 -19.09 4.68 -4.19
C PHE A 158 -19.59 4.56 -5.61
N LYS A 159 -19.06 3.61 -6.41
CA LYS A 159 -19.54 3.35 -7.77
C LYS A 159 -21.01 2.94 -7.80
N LYS A 160 -21.42 2.02 -6.91
CA LYS A 160 -22.82 1.59 -6.80
C LYS A 160 -23.75 2.75 -6.41
N GLN A 161 -23.31 3.61 -5.49
CA GLN A 161 -24.07 4.79 -5.10
C GLN A 161 -24.17 5.81 -6.25
N ILE A 162 -23.08 6.05 -6.97
CA ILE A 162 -23.06 6.90 -8.17
C ILE A 162 -24.00 6.34 -9.24
N GLU A 163 -24.02 5.02 -9.46
CA GLU A 163 -24.94 4.37 -10.40
C GLU A 163 -26.41 4.55 -9.98
N ASN A 164 -26.72 4.40 -8.69
CA ASN A 164 -28.07 4.64 -8.18
C ASN A 164 -28.51 6.09 -8.42
N ILE A 165 -27.64 7.06 -8.10
CA ILE A 165 -27.90 8.48 -8.35
C ILE A 165 -28.07 8.76 -9.84
N ARG A 166 -27.24 8.16 -10.71
CA ARG A 166 -27.36 8.31 -12.17
C ARG A 166 -28.66 7.71 -12.72
N LYS A 167 -29.14 6.60 -12.15
CA LYS A 167 -30.44 6.01 -12.52
C LYS A 167 -31.60 6.91 -12.09
N GLU A 168 -31.52 7.50 -10.90
CA GLU A 168 -32.59 8.34 -10.37
C GLU A 168 -32.62 9.75 -10.98
N LYS A 169 -31.45 10.38 -11.15
CA LYS A 169 -31.30 11.80 -11.53
C LYS A 169 -30.79 12.02 -12.96
N GLY A 170 -30.38 10.96 -13.65
CA GLY A 170 -29.82 11.01 -15.00
C GLY A 170 -28.28 11.00 -15.04
N SER A 171 -27.71 10.55 -16.16
CA SER A 171 -26.27 10.39 -16.36
C SER A 171 -25.49 11.72 -16.33
N SER A 172 -26.12 12.81 -16.80
CA SER A 172 -25.53 14.16 -16.85
C SER A 172 -25.82 15.01 -15.62
N TYR A 173 -26.41 14.42 -14.56
CA TYR A 173 -26.86 15.17 -13.38
C TYR A 173 -25.75 16.04 -12.76
N PHE A 174 -24.56 15.48 -12.56
CA PHE A 174 -23.41 16.21 -12.03
C PHE A 174 -23.02 17.40 -12.91
N HIS A 175 -22.96 17.20 -14.23
CA HIS A 175 -22.59 18.28 -15.17
C HIS A 175 -23.64 19.40 -15.14
N ASN A 176 -24.92 19.05 -15.08
CA ASN A 176 -26.00 20.03 -14.97
C ASN A 176 -25.91 20.83 -13.66
N LEU A 177 -25.58 20.17 -12.54
CA LEU A 177 -25.34 20.87 -11.27
C LEU A 177 -24.18 21.88 -11.38
N CYS A 178 -23.08 21.48 -12.01
CA CYS A 178 -21.93 22.38 -12.24
C CYS A 178 -22.29 23.60 -13.09
N HIS A 179 -23.19 23.47 -14.07
CA HIS A 179 -23.67 24.59 -14.89
C HIS A 179 -24.66 25.51 -14.17
N LEU A 180 -25.45 24.95 -13.25
CA LEU A 180 -26.44 25.73 -12.48
C LEU A 180 -25.80 26.52 -11.34
N LEU A 181 -24.66 26.05 -10.81
CA LEU A 181 -24.03 26.61 -9.63
C LEU A 181 -23.60 28.09 -9.78
N PRO A 182 -22.93 28.53 -10.86
CA PRO A 182 -22.38 29.90 -10.95
C PRO A 182 -23.44 31.00 -10.82
N ASN A 183 -24.67 30.72 -11.26
CA ASN A 183 -25.79 31.67 -11.24
C ASN A 183 -26.69 31.53 -10.01
N SER A 184 -26.30 30.70 -9.03
CA SER A 184 -27.11 30.42 -7.84
C SER A 184 -26.71 31.29 -6.64
N ASP A 185 -27.70 31.67 -5.83
CA ASP A 185 -27.46 32.37 -4.56
C ASP A 185 -26.59 31.56 -3.58
N LEU A 186 -26.59 30.23 -3.73
CA LEU A 186 -25.76 29.31 -2.97
C LEU A 186 -24.27 29.50 -3.27
N ASN A 187 -23.91 29.77 -4.53
CA ASN A 187 -22.51 30.00 -4.89
C ASN A 187 -21.97 31.25 -4.18
N ASN A 188 -22.72 32.36 -4.25
CA ASN A 188 -22.35 33.60 -3.56
C ASN A 188 -22.18 33.42 -2.04
N LYS A 189 -22.92 32.47 -1.44
CA LYS A 189 -22.86 32.17 -0.01
C LYS A 189 -21.64 31.31 0.38
N PHE A 190 -21.29 30.30 -0.41
CA PHE A 190 -20.31 29.29 -0.02
C PHE A 190 -18.97 29.38 -0.73
N GLU A 191 -18.88 30.05 -1.88
CA GLU A 191 -17.68 30.12 -2.71
C GLU A 191 -16.45 30.61 -1.94
N LYS A 192 -16.61 31.70 -1.17
CA LYS A 192 -15.51 32.25 -0.36
C LYS A 192 -15.03 31.26 0.71
N GLN A 193 -15.97 30.54 1.34
CA GLN A 193 -15.64 29.57 2.38
C GLN A 193 -14.94 28.34 1.77
N ILE A 194 -15.44 27.82 0.65
CA ILE A 194 -14.82 26.71 -0.07
C ILE A 194 -13.40 27.09 -0.52
N ALA A 195 -13.22 28.30 -1.06
CA ALA A 195 -11.90 28.77 -1.49
C ALA A 195 -10.91 28.83 -0.31
N LEU A 196 -11.32 29.41 0.83
CA LEU A 196 -10.48 29.46 2.03
C LEU A 196 -10.14 28.05 2.55
N ASP A 197 -11.12 27.14 2.50
CA ASP A 197 -10.93 25.75 2.92
C ASP A 197 -9.97 25.00 2.00
N LEU A 198 -10.01 25.25 0.71
CA LEU A 198 -9.07 24.68 -0.26
C LEU A 198 -7.64 25.13 0.02
N TYR A 199 -7.40 26.41 0.32
CA TYR A 199 -6.04 26.90 0.64
C TYR A 199 -5.41 26.25 1.87
N ARG A 200 -6.22 25.73 2.79
CA ARG A 200 -5.75 25.00 3.99
C ARG A 200 -5.83 23.48 3.86
N THR A 201 -6.35 22.95 2.75
CA THR A 201 -6.53 21.51 2.55
C THR A 201 -5.27 20.91 1.93
N MET A 202 -4.70 19.90 2.60
CA MET A 202 -3.55 19.13 2.12
C MET A 202 -2.35 19.99 1.67
N PRO A 203 -1.86 20.94 2.50
CA PRO A 203 -0.83 21.91 2.11
C PRO A 203 0.52 21.26 1.73
N THR A 204 0.76 20.03 2.16
CA THR A 204 1.98 19.27 1.85
C THR A 204 1.81 18.35 0.64
N ASN A 205 0.63 18.22 0.05
CA ASN A 205 0.41 17.37 -1.13
C ASN A 205 0.84 18.08 -2.42
N ILE A 206 1.69 17.45 -3.21
CA ILE A 206 2.25 18.03 -4.45
C ILE A 206 1.19 18.45 -5.47
N ARG A 207 -0.01 17.87 -5.43
CA ARG A 207 -1.13 18.18 -6.35
C ARG A 207 -2.08 19.25 -5.83
N PHE A 208 -1.99 19.60 -4.55
CA PHE A 208 -2.91 20.54 -3.89
C PHE A 208 -2.18 21.67 -3.14
N CYS A 209 -0.85 21.68 -3.13
CA CYS A 209 -0.05 22.63 -2.33
C CYS A 209 0.07 24.03 -2.95
N SER A 210 -0.51 24.28 -4.11
CA SER A 210 -0.40 25.59 -4.78
C SER A 210 -1.70 25.97 -5.48
N LYS A 211 -1.86 27.26 -5.78
CA LYS A 211 -3.05 27.74 -6.51
C LYS A 211 -3.08 27.22 -7.95
N ASP A 212 -1.91 26.97 -8.54
CA ASP A 212 -1.73 26.55 -9.92
C ASP A 212 -1.56 25.03 -10.07
N SER A 213 -1.71 24.25 -8.99
CA SER A 213 -1.57 22.80 -9.10
C SER A 213 -2.81 22.18 -9.74
N ASP A 214 -2.59 21.18 -10.60
CA ASP A 214 -3.59 20.49 -11.44
C ASP A 214 -4.68 19.72 -10.68
N GLY A 215 -4.72 19.83 -9.35
CA GLY A 215 -5.57 19.06 -8.42
C GLY A 215 -6.99 18.82 -8.90
#